data_AF-A0A538QQ97-F1
#
_entry.id   AF-A0A538QQ97-F1
#
_cell.length_a   1.000
_cell.length_b   1.000
_cell.length_c   1.000
_cell.angle_alpha   90.00
_cell.angle_beta   90.00
_cell.angle_gamma   90.00
#
_symmetry.space_group_name_H-M   'P 1'
#
loop_
_entity.id
_entity.type
_entity.pdbx_description
1 polymer ?
#
loop_
_entity_poly.entity_id
_entity_poly.type
_entity_poly.pdbx_seq_one_letter_code
_entity_poly.pdbx_strand_id
1 'polypeptide(L)'
;MVQGVEHGAAPGRYASWGIVDLAAVTLPLPLDPQIAVAAARGGEIGIVDLEWIDDPHAARAPIRRLVREGGDRVGLKLRASSRGLVDLLEDLAPRLDVVVLVRGNAEENEAALDRLRRVARRVLLEARSAEEAAIGEELGFDGLVAKGSEGGGWIGNETSLVLLQRLVARGRLPVWAHGGVGLHSIAACFAAGAAGAIVDAPLALSRESPLGDDVRAALARADGSEAVCLGEALARPFRVFGRAGDATVRDLRALAEALERSPAPVAERRGQWEIEVRRRIGSRHYAILPLGQDIAFAASLAGRYPTVAGILYALRTWLGAHVRIAKRLEPLAEGSPLARAHGTRFPIVQGPMTRVSDTPEFAARIAEAGALPFVALALKRGSELGELLQGTIAALGSKPWGAGILGFVPADVRAEQLAAVAVHRRARAHRCIARIVPRARGQKIRLRGPGVRGSCWAALEHGVVGPRGGRAPGVVDPREPRDGGRLPCPLRRRNSRRAFGGDGGRVGFAACGARRARRGPRRHGVPVHARGRRVGCDRPWLSRRSNSVREHGAPRVGGRPCDALRADAVRRGVSRPPR
;
A
#
# COMPACT_ATOMS: atom_id res chain seq x y z
N MET A 1 25.15 -8.24 -14.19
CA MET A 1 25.65 -8.43 -12.81
C MET A 1 25.29 -7.20 -12.00
N VAL A 2 24.72 -7.39 -10.81
CA VAL A 2 24.63 -6.35 -9.77
C VAL A 2 25.40 -6.91 -8.57
N GLN A 3 26.72 -6.86 -8.66
CA GLN A 3 27.64 -6.96 -7.54
C GLN A 3 28.07 -5.52 -7.22
N GLY A 4 28.17 -5.16 -5.94
CA GLY A 4 28.44 -3.78 -5.52
C GLY A 4 27.32 -3.12 -4.70
N VAL A 5 26.35 -3.89 -4.20
CA VAL A 5 25.61 -3.52 -2.99
C VAL A 5 25.98 -4.52 -1.91
N GLU A 6 27.11 -4.27 -1.24
CA GLU A 6 27.48 -4.99 -0.02
C GLU A 6 26.59 -4.51 1.13
N HIS A 7 25.34 -4.98 1.14
CA HIS A 7 24.69 -5.22 2.42
C HIS A 7 25.45 -6.39 3.07
N GLY A 8 25.82 -6.27 4.35
CA GLY A 8 26.58 -7.28 5.10
C GLY A 8 25.82 -8.59 5.37
N ALA A 9 24.84 -8.93 4.54
CA ALA A 9 24.05 -10.13 4.63
C ALA A 9 24.76 -11.27 3.87
N ALA A 10 24.87 -12.44 4.51
CA ALA A 10 25.61 -13.57 3.97
C ALA A 10 25.09 -13.97 2.56
N PRO A 11 25.95 -14.00 1.52
CA PRO A 11 25.52 -14.13 0.13
C PRO A 11 24.76 -15.43 -0.21
N GLY A 12 24.79 -16.44 0.66
CA GLY A 12 23.99 -17.67 0.51
C GLY A 12 22.49 -17.50 0.78
N ARG A 13 22.05 -16.59 1.67
CA ARG A 13 20.62 -16.53 2.08
C ARG A 13 19.67 -15.96 1.02
N TYR A 14 20.19 -15.20 0.05
CA TYR A 14 19.40 -14.63 -1.04
C TYR A 14 19.29 -15.55 -2.27
N ALA A 15 20.07 -16.65 -2.34
CA ALA A 15 20.15 -17.51 -3.52
C ALA A 15 18.85 -18.26 -3.87
N SER A 16 17.93 -18.41 -2.93
CA SER A 16 16.62 -19.06 -3.13
C SER A 16 15.53 -18.12 -3.67
N TRP A 17 15.80 -16.81 -3.74
CA TRP A 17 14.85 -15.75 -4.09
C TRP A 17 15.01 -15.31 -5.54
N GLY A 18 13.91 -14.89 -6.18
CA GLY A 18 13.98 -14.22 -7.48
C GLY A 18 14.66 -12.85 -7.36
N ILE A 19 15.15 -12.30 -8.50
CA ILE A 19 15.76 -10.95 -8.53
C ILE A 19 14.80 -9.90 -7.94
N VAL A 20 13.49 -10.05 -8.22
CA VAL A 20 12.37 -9.43 -7.51
C VAL A 20 11.18 -10.39 -7.60
N ASP A 21 10.72 -10.92 -6.46
CA ASP A 21 9.45 -11.63 -6.41
C ASP A 21 8.27 -10.64 -6.45
N LEU A 22 7.25 -10.95 -7.24
CA LEU A 22 6.00 -10.19 -7.27
C LEU A 22 4.88 -11.14 -6.88
N ALA A 23 4.07 -10.75 -5.91
CA ALA A 23 2.99 -11.55 -5.36
C ALA A 23 1.66 -10.82 -5.49
N ALA A 24 0.62 -11.56 -5.90
CA ALA A 24 -0.76 -11.11 -5.88
C ALA A 24 -1.48 -11.80 -4.73
N VAL A 25 -2.10 -11.02 -3.84
CA VAL A 25 -2.95 -11.54 -2.76
C VAL A 25 -4.42 -11.41 -3.19
N THR A 26 -5.23 -12.45 -2.97
CA THR A 26 -6.67 -12.39 -3.23
C THR A 26 -7.33 -11.34 -2.35
N LEU A 27 -8.49 -10.84 -2.77
CA LEU A 27 -9.32 -10.05 -1.85
C LEU A 27 -9.79 -10.93 -0.66
N PRO A 28 -9.92 -10.35 0.55
CA PRO A 28 -10.39 -11.00 1.77
C PRO A 28 -11.62 -11.89 1.60
N LEU A 29 -12.68 -11.33 1.00
CA LEU A 29 -13.95 -12.00 0.76
C LEU A 29 -14.61 -11.43 -0.52
N PRO A 30 -15.35 -12.25 -1.30
CA PRO A 30 -15.58 -13.68 -1.07
C PRO A 30 -14.30 -14.50 -1.30
N LEU A 31 -14.19 -15.63 -0.60
CA LEU A 31 -13.03 -16.51 -0.68
C LEU A 31 -12.99 -17.23 -2.05
N ASP A 32 -12.31 -16.64 -3.02
CA ASP A 32 -12.09 -17.24 -4.34
C ASP A 32 -10.59 -17.17 -4.72
N PRO A 33 -9.95 -18.32 -5.07
CA PRO A 33 -8.54 -18.35 -5.44
C PRO A 33 -8.24 -17.81 -6.84
N GLN A 34 -9.21 -17.35 -7.63
CA GLN A 34 -9.02 -17.03 -9.06
C GLN A 34 -7.99 -15.92 -9.31
N ILE A 35 -7.90 -14.89 -8.45
CA ILE A 35 -6.83 -13.87 -8.54
C ILE A 35 -5.45 -14.53 -8.37
N ALA A 36 -5.28 -15.37 -7.35
CA ALA A 36 -4.02 -16.07 -7.08
C ALA A 36 -3.67 -17.07 -8.20
N VAL A 37 -4.64 -17.86 -8.67
CA VAL A 37 -4.48 -18.78 -9.81
C VAL A 37 -4.04 -18.04 -11.08
N ALA A 38 -4.62 -16.87 -11.35
CA ALA A 38 -4.25 -16.05 -12.51
C ALA A 38 -2.85 -15.43 -12.40
N ALA A 39 -2.42 -15.04 -11.19
CA ALA A 39 -1.06 -14.59 -10.92
C ALA A 39 -0.03 -15.73 -11.10
N ALA A 40 -0.30 -16.89 -10.52
CA ALA A 40 0.53 -18.09 -10.63
C ALA A 40 0.70 -18.54 -12.09
N ARG A 41 -0.39 -18.58 -12.86
CA ARG A 41 -0.36 -18.83 -14.32
C ARG A 41 0.33 -17.73 -15.12
N GLY A 42 0.43 -16.52 -14.58
CA GLY A 42 1.23 -15.42 -15.13
C GLY A 42 2.73 -15.53 -14.84
N GLY A 43 3.18 -16.53 -14.07
CA GLY A 43 4.57 -16.73 -13.65
C GLY A 43 4.94 -16.03 -12.33
N GLU A 44 4.00 -15.34 -11.71
CA GLU A 44 4.17 -14.61 -10.46
C GLU A 44 3.66 -15.43 -9.26
N ILE A 45 3.79 -14.94 -8.03
CA ILE A 45 3.32 -15.68 -6.86
C ILE A 45 1.83 -15.39 -6.62
N GLY A 46 1.01 -16.44 -6.63
CA GLY A 46 -0.42 -16.35 -6.30
C GLY A 46 -0.72 -16.71 -4.85
N ILE A 47 -1.17 -15.76 -4.03
CA ILE A 47 -1.44 -15.95 -2.61
C ILE A 47 -2.94 -15.84 -2.33
N VAL A 48 -3.53 -16.84 -1.67
CA VAL A 48 -4.92 -16.75 -1.15
C VAL A 48 -4.89 -16.20 0.27
N ASP A 49 -5.68 -15.17 0.52
CA ASP A 49 -5.88 -14.60 1.86
C ASP A 49 -6.88 -15.43 2.68
N LEU A 50 -6.38 -16.08 3.73
CA LEU A 50 -7.14 -16.82 4.73
C LEU A 50 -7.12 -16.12 6.10
N GLU A 51 -6.62 -14.88 6.21
CA GLU A 51 -6.57 -14.10 7.45
C GLU A 51 -7.96 -13.97 8.12
N TRP A 52 -9.03 -14.02 7.32
CA TRP A 52 -10.42 -13.80 7.73
C TRP A 52 -11.24 -15.08 7.85
N ILE A 53 -10.61 -16.24 7.65
CA ILE A 53 -11.28 -17.54 7.62
C ILE A 53 -11.12 -18.24 8.97
N ASP A 54 -12.22 -18.38 9.69
CA ASP A 54 -12.26 -19.04 11.00
C ASP A 54 -12.66 -20.53 10.90
N ASP A 55 -13.37 -20.93 9.85
CA ASP A 55 -13.70 -22.33 9.55
C ASP A 55 -12.71 -22.94 8.53
N PRO A 56 -11.89 -23.93 8.93
CA PRO A 56 -10.99 -24.62 8.01
C PRO A 56 -11.72 -25.37 6.90
N HIS A 57 -12.94 -25.86 7.12
CA HIS A 57 -13.68 -26.62 6.11
C HIS A 57 -13.95 -25.77 4.86
N ALA A 58 -14.37 -24.51 5.04
CA ALA A 58 -14.51 -23.52 3.98
C ALA A 58 -13.21 -23.27 3.17
N ALA A 59 -12.03 -23.39 3.78
CA ALA A 59 -10.74 -23.18 3.09
C ALA A 59 -10.30 -24.37 2.22
N ARG A 60 -10.74 -25.60 2.52
CA ARG A 60 -10.26 -26.84 1.88
C ARG A 60 -10.44 -26.84 0.35
N ALA A 61 -11.59 -26.41 -0.16
CA ALA A 61 -11.85 -26.39 -1.61
C ALA A 61 -11.05 -25.28 -2.36
N PRO A 62 -11.02 -24.02 -1.88
CA PRO A 62 -10.13 -22.98 -2.38
C PRO A 62 -8.64 -23.38 -2.41
N ILE A 63 -8.10 -23.97 -1.34
CA ILE A 63 -6.69 -24.43 -1.29
C ILE A 63 -6.44 -25.51 -2.34
N ARG A 64 -7.30 -26.53 -2.45
CA ARG A 64 -7.17 -27.59 -3.46
C ARG A 64 -7.25 -27.04 -4.89
N ARG A 65 -8.13 -26.06 -5.14
CA ARG A 65 -8.22 -25.37 -6.43
C ARG A 65 -6.95 -24.58 -6.74
N LEU A 66 -6.45 -23.80 -5.79
CA LEU A 66 -5.20 -23.03 -5.93
C LEU A 66 -4.03 -23.92 -6.35
N VAL A 67 -3.75 -24.99 -5.59
CA VAL A 67 -2.62 -25.89 -5.86
C VAL A 67 -2.79 -26.59 -7.21
N ARG A 68 -3.99 -27.10 -7.52
CA ARG A 68 -4.28 -27.78 -8.80
C ARG A 68 -4.15 -26.85 -10.02
N GLU A 69 -4.56 -25.59 -9.89
CA GLU A 69 -4.68 -24.68 -11.05
C GLU A 69 -3.53 -23.69 -11.20
N GLY A 70 -2.80 -23.38 -10.11
CA GLY A 70 -1.67 -22.44 -10.08
C GLY A 70 -0.28 -23.09 -10.15
N GLY A 71 -0.14 -24.38 -9.82
CA GLY A 71 1.16 -25.07 -9.83
C GLY A 71 2.11 -24.59 -8.73
N ASP A 72 3.41 -24.56 -9.00
CA ASP A 72 4.46 -24.41 -7.99
C ASP A 72 4.67 -22.97 -7.46
N ARG A 73 3.96 -21.96 -7.99
CA ARG A 73 4.10 -20.53 -7.61
C ARG A 73 2.89 -20.03 -6.82
N VAL A 74 2.45 -20.84 -5.85
CA VAL A 74 1.27 -20.56 -5.01
C VAL A 74 1.63 -20.44 -3.53
N GLY A 75 0.83 -19.67 -2.79
CA GLY A 75 1.00 -19.46 -1.37
C GLY A 75 -0.29 -19.10 -0.64
N LEU A 76 -0.20 -18.95 0.68
CA LEU A 76 -1.33 -18.62 1.55
C LEU A 76 -0.94 -17.53 2.55
N LYS A 77 -1.87 -16.63 2.88
CA LYS A 77 -1.75 -15.69 4.01
C LYS A 77 -2.70 -16.16 5.11
N LEU A 78 -2.24 -16.29 6.36
CA LEU A 78 -3.09 -16.72 7.49
C LEU A 78 -2.57 -16.21 8.84
N ARG A 79 -3.45 -16.15 9.83
CA ARG A 79 -3.07 -15.76 11.21
C ARG A 79 -2.34 -16.91 11.89
N ALA A 80 -1.29 -16.62 12.66
CA ALA A 80 -0.57 -17.65 13.43
C ALA A 80 -1.47 -18.38 14.45
N SER A 81 -2.46 -17.68 15.01
CA SER A 81 -3.46 -18.22 15.94
C SER A 81 -4.49 -19.16 15.31
N SER A 82 -4.54 -19.29 13.98
CA SER A 82 -5.51 -20.12 13.27
C SER A 82 -5.10 -21.61 13.24
N ARG A 83 -4.99 -22.25 14.40
CA ARG A 83 -4.53 -23.65 14.56
C ARG A 83 -5.20 -24.62 13.59
N GLY A 84 -6.53 -24.60 13.49
CA GLY A 84 -7.29 -25.46 12.56
C GLY A 84 -6.97 -25.28 11.07
N LEU A 85 -6.49 -24.10 10.64
CA LEU A 85 -5.98 -23.91 9.27
C LEU A 85 -4.58 -24.54 9.12
N VAL A 86 -3.73 -24.46 10.13
CA VAL A 86 -2.42 -25.13 10.12
C VAL A 86 -2.59 -26.65 10.12
N ASP A 87 -3.52 -27.17 10.94
CA ASP A 87 -3.90 -28.60 10.97
C ASP A 87 -4.35 -29.06 9.58
N LEU A 88 -5.26 -28.32 8.94
CA LEU A 88 -5.71 -28.61 7.57
C LEU A 88 -4.58 -28.58 6.53
N LEU A 89 -3.56 -27.73 6.70
CA LEU A 89 -2.44 -27.67 5.77
C LEU A 89 -1.50 -28.87 5.94
N GLU A 90 -1.25 -29.33 7.16
CA GLU A 90 -0.51 -30.58 7.39
C GLU A 90 -1.29 -31.79 6.83
N ASP A 91 -2.61 -31.87 7.04
CA ASP A 91 -3.51 -32.89 6.46
C ASP A 91 -3.49 -32.92 4.92
N LEU A 92 -3.48 -31.74 4.28
CA LEU A 92 -3.49 -31.62 2.82
C LEU A 92 -2.09 -31.77 2.21
N ALA A 93 -1.03 -31.61 3.01
CA ALA A 93 0.37 -31.55 2.63
C ALA A 93 0.65 -30.85 1.27
N PRO A 94 0.10 -29.65 1.01
CA PRO A 94 0.34 -28.95 -0.24
C PRO A 94 1.82 -28.53 -0.31
N ARG A 95 2.38 -28.45 -1.52
CA ARG A 95 3.70 -27.83 -1.74
C ARG A 95 3.49 -26.37 -2.10
N LEU A 96 3.70 -25.48 -1.14
CA LEU A 96 3.55 -24.03 -1.30
C LEU A 96 4.93 -23.38 -1.52
N ASP A 97 5.00 -22.34 -2.36
CA ASP A 97 6.21 -21.51 -2.52
C ASP A 97 6.42 -20.57 -1.33
N VAL A 98 5.32 -20.08 -0.77
CA VAL A 98 5.33 -19.14 0.36
C VAL A 98 4.10 -19.27 1.25
N VAL A 99 4.29 -19.11 2.55
CA VAL A 99 3.22 -18.79 3.51
C VAL A 99 3.55 -17.46 4.19
N VAL A 100 2.56 -16.58 4.30
CA VAL A 100 2.67 -15.31 5.05
C VAL A 100 1.88 -15.45 6.34
N LEU A 101 2.59 -15.53 7.46
CA LEU A 101 1.99 -15.46 8.79
C LEU A 101 1.73 -14.02 9.21
N VAL A 102 0.58 -13.81 9.84
CA VAL A 102 0.18 -12.51 10.39
C VAL A 102 -0.35 -12.63 11.81
N ARG A 103 -0.43 -11.50 12.52
CA ARG A 103 -1.28 -11.33 13.71
C ARG A 103 -1.05 -12.35 14.84
N GLY A 104 0.18 -12.84 15.04
CA GLY A 104 0.57 -13.67 16.18
C GLY A 104 1.52 -12.97 17.15
N ASN A 105 1.46 -13.37 18.42
CA ASN A 105 2.53 -13.12 19.40
C ASN A 105 3.73 -14.07 19.16
N ALA A 106 4.83 -13.93 19.92
CA ALA A 106 6.03 -14.74 19.71
C ALA A 106 5.78 -16.27 19.82
N GLU A 107 5.07 -16.72 20.84
CA GLU A 107 4.72 -18.14 21.07
C GLU A 107 3.81 -18.68 19.94
N GLU A 108 2.80 -17.91 19.53
CA GLU A 108 1.92 -18.27 18.41
C GLU A 108 2.68 -18.36 17.08
N ASN A 109 3.60 -17.43 16.84
CA ASN A 109 4.43 -17.39 15.62
C ASN A 109 5.40 -18.57 15.58
N GLU A 110 6.07 -18.89 16.69
CA GLU A 110 6.99 -20.02 16.82
C GLU A 110 6.27 -21.36 16.57
N ALA A 111 5.16 -21.60 17.28
CA ALA A 111 4.37 -22.82 17.14
C ALA A 111 3.78 -23.01 15.73
N ALA A 112 3.46 -21.92 15.02
CA ALA A 112 2.99 -21.98 13.63
C ALA A 112 4.14 -22.17 12.63
N LEU A 113 5.29 -21.52 12.83
CA LEU A 113 6.44 -21.53 11.93
C LEU A 113 6.99 -22.95 11.70
N ASP A 114 7.21 -23.71 12.78
CA ASP A 114 7.77 -25.07 12.70
C ASP A 114 6.85 -26.08 11.98
N ARG A 115 5.55 -25.85 12.03
CA ARG A 115 4.55 -26.63 11.28
C ARG A 115 4.52 -26.23 9.82
N LEU A 116 4.49 -24.93 9.54
CA LEU A 116 4.37 -24.40 8.18
C LEU A 116 5.62 -24.64 7.32
N ARG A 117 6.82 -24.74 7.92
CA ARG A 117 8.05 -25.20 7.24
C ARG A 117 7.93 -26.59 6.60
N ARG A 118 6.95 -27.42 6.99
CA ARG A 118 6.71 -28.75 6.39
C ARG A 118 5.93 -28.72 5.08
N VAL A 119 5.19 -27.63 4.83
CA VAL A 119 4.26 -27.47 3.69
C VAL A 119 4.62 -26.28 2.79
N ALA A 120 5.46 -25.36 3.27
CA ALA A 120 5.90 -24.19 2.52
C ALA A 120 7.42 -24.14 2.37
N ARG A 121 7.88 -23.79 1.17
CA ARG A 121 9.31 -23.55 0.88
C ARG A 121 9.87 -22.34 1.62
N ARG A 122 9.01 -21.37 1.96
CA ARG A 122 9.33 -20.14 2.69
C ARG A 122 8.16 -19.75 3.61
N VAL A 123 8.44 -19.35 4.83
CA VAL A 123 7.47 -18.77 5.76
C VAL A 123 7.92 -17.35 6.11
N LEU A 124 7.07 -16.36 5.82
CA LEU A 124 7.33 -14.93 6.02
C LEU A 124 6.45 -14.38 7.13
N LEU A 125 6.94 -13.40 7.89
CA LEU A 125 6.14 -12.67 8.88
C LEU A 125 5.71 -11.30 8.34
N GLU A 126 4.40 -11.00 8.37
CA GLU A 126 3.91 -9.63 8.13
C GLU A 126 4.17 -8.77 9.37
N ALA A 127 5.07 -7.80 9.21
CA ALA A 127 5.48 -6.86 10.23
C ALA A 127 4.98 -5.45 9.86
N ARG A 128 4.41 -4.77 10.86
CA ARG A 128 3.85 -3.41 10.76
C ARG A 128 4.68 -2.38 11.54
N SER A 129 5.75 -2.85 12.18
CA SER A 129 6.73 -2.03 12.91
C SER A 129 8.09 -2.75 12.97
N ALA A 130 9.11 -2.06 13.47
CA ALA A 130 10.45 -2.63 13.65
C ALA A 130 10.51 -3.71 14.76
N GLU A 131 9.61 -3.65 15.72
CA GLU A 131 9.50 -4.59 16.85
C GLU A 131 8.89 -5.92 16.38
N GLU A 132 7.82 -5.89 15.57
CA GLU A 132 7.26 -7.10 14.96
C GLU A 132 8.27 -7.78 14.02
N ALA A 133 9.07 -6.99 13.29
CA ALA A 133 10.15 -7.51 12.47
C ALA A 133 11.29 -8.15 13.28
N ALA A 134 11.63 -7.61 14.45
CA ALA A 134 12.65 -8.19 15.33
C ALA A 134 12.25 -9.60 15.81
N ILE A 135 10.97 -9.80 16.18
CA ILE A 135 10.43 -11.13 16.52
C ILE A 135 10.59 -12.12 15.35
N GLY A 136 10.33 -11.66 14.12
CA GLY A 136 10.52 -12.49 12.92
C GLY A 136 11.99 -12.89 12.67
N GLU A 137 12.93 -11.98 12.95
CA GLU A 137 14.36 -12.24 12.88
C GLU A 137 14.85 -13.21 13.97
N GLU A 138 14.33 -13.07 15.19
CA GLU A 138 14.68 -13.89 16.36
C GLU A 138 14.19 -15.34 16.22
N LEU A 139 12.94 -15.52 15.75
CA LEU A 139 12.36 -16.85 15.47
C LEU A 139 12.88 -17.48 14.17
N GLY A 140 13.69 -16.75 13.39
CA GLY A 140 14.32 -17.27 12.17
C GLY A 140 13.35 -17.50 11.01
N PHE A 141 12.37 -16.61 10.81
CA PHE A 141 11.55 -16.59 9.59
C PHE A 141 12.42 -16.45 8.34
N ASP A 142 11.96 -16.96 7.19
CA ASP A 142 12.72 -16.90 5.95
C ASP A 142 12.80 -15.47 5.38
N GLY A 143 11.82 -14.62 5.73
CA GLY A 143 11.76 -13.21 5.33
C GLY A 143 10.63 -12.46 6.01
N LEU A 144 10.52 -11.17 5.69
CA LEU A 144 9.56 -10.24 6.28
C LEU A 144 8.67 -9.62 5.20
N VAL A 145 7.43 -9.26 5.56
CA VAL A 145 6.52 -8.46 4.73
C VAL A 145 6.26 -7.14 5.47
N ALA A 146 6.81 -6.04 4.96
CA ALA A 146 6.61 -4.69 5.47
C ALA A 146 5.23 -4.16 5.04
N LYS A 147 4.24 -4.21 5.94
CA LYS A 147 2.88 -3.70 5.70
C LYS A 147 2.78 -2.23 6.12
N GLY A 148 2.78 -1.34 5.13
CA GLY A 148 2.66 0.11 5.35
C GLY A 148 1.25 0.57 5.72
N SER A 149 1.18 1.73 6.36
CA SER A 149 -0.06 2.36 6.84
C SER A 149 -1.03 2.78 5.73
N GLU A 150 -0.59 2.85 4.47
CA GLU A 150 -1.44 3.05 3.29
C GLU A 150 -2.20 1.78 2.85
N GLY A 151 -1.75 0.58 3.25
CA GLY A 151 -2.37 -0.70 2.86
C GLY A 151 -3.70 -0.99 3.56
N GLY A 152 -4.47 -1.95 3.04
CA GLY A 152 -5.73 -2.39 3.64
C GLY A 152 -5.56 -3.34 4.83
N GLY A 153 -6.51 -3.32 5.77
CA GLY A 153 -6.56 -4.26 6.90
C GLY A 153 -5.86 -3.75 8.15
N TRP A 154 -5.30 -4.66 8.95
CA TRP A 154 -4.49 -4.28 10.12
C TRP A 154 -3.18 -3.65 9.66
N ILE A 155 -2.91 -2.43 10.12
CA ILE A 155 -1.75 -1.65 9.72
C ILE A 155 -0.88 -1.26 10.91
N GLY A 156 0.25 -0.62 10.64
CA GLY A 156 1.05 0.13 11.59
C GLY A 156 0.89 1.64 11.38
N ASN A 157 1.80 2.42 11.97
CA ASN A 157 1.82 3.88 11.82
C ASN A 157 2.72 4.32 10.65
N GLU A 158 3.78 3.56 10.35
CA GLU A 158 4.77 3.89 9.32
C GLU A 158 4.24 3.57 7.91
N THR A 159 4.56 4.41 6.92
CA THR A 159 4.20 4.15 5.51
C THR A 159 5.13 3.09 4.91
N SER A 160 4.71 2.43 3.82
CA SER A 160 5.43 1.31 3.21
C SER A 160 6.88 1.66 2.90
N LEU A 161 7.15 2.84 2.33
CA LEU A 161 8.52 3.26 2.02
C LEU A 161 9.37 3.55 3.25
N VAL A 162 8.80 4.06 4.35
CA VAL A 162 9.54 4.33 5.60
C VAL A 162 9.84 3.02 6.32
N LEU A 163 8.82 2.16 6.48
CA LEU A 163 8.97 0.86 7.12
C LEU A 163 9.96 -0.02 6.34
N LEU A 164 9.82 -0.11 5.01
CA LEU A 164 10.72 -0.87 4.14
C LEU A 164 12.19 -0.45 4.34
N GLN A 165 12.49 0.85 4.29
CA GLN A 165 13.85 1.35 4.48
C GLN A 165 14.40 0.98 5.87
N ARG A 166 13.58 1.10 6.92
CA ARG A 166 13.97 0.72 8.29
C ARG A 166 14.26 -0.77 8.43
N LEU A 167 13.46 -1.63 7.80
CA LEU A 167 13.68 -3.09 7.85
C LEU A 167 14.85 -3.53 6.99
N VAL A 168 14.99 -3.00 5.76
CA VAL A 168 16.13 -3.30 4.87
C VAL A 168 17.45 -2.86 5.50
N ALA A 169 17.48 -1.70 6.17
CA ALA A 169 18.67 -1.20 6.86
C ALA A 169 19.17 -2.12 8.01
N ARG A 170 18.35 -3.05 8.51
CA ARG A 170 18.78 -4.07 9.48
C ARG A 170 19.62 -5.17 8.80
N GLY A 171 19.37 -5.45 7.51
CA GLY A 171 20.14 -6.40 6.69
C GLY A 171 20.03 -7.88 7.11
N ARG A 172 19.10 -8.26 7.98
CA ARG A 172 19.05 -9.61 8.58
C ARG A 172 18.20 -10.60 7.78
N LEU A 173 17.12 -10.11 7.15
CA LEU A 173 16.16 -10.92 6.37
C LEU A 173 15.75 -10.20 5.06
N PRO A 174 15.40 -10.94 3.99
CA PRO A 174 14.74 -10.39 2.81
C PRO A 174 13.39 -9.75 3.17
N VAL A 175 13.11 -8.56 2.64
CA VAL A 175 11.87 -7.80 2.94
C VAL A 175 11.03 -7.62 1.69
N TRP A 176 9.74 -7.93 1.77
CA TRP A 176 8.71 -7.62 0.76
C TRP A 176 7.93 -6.36 1.15
N ALA A 177 7.64 -5.49 0.20
CA ALA A 177 6.78 -4.32 0.43
C ALA A 177 5.29 -4.66 0.23
N HIS A 178 4.41 -4.22 1.13
CA HIS A 178 2.96 -4.47 1.05
C HIS A 178 2.16 -3.19 1.37
N GLY A 179 1.39 -2.72 0.38
CA GLY A 179 0.62 -1.48 0.41
C GLY A 179 1.29 -0.35 -0.39
N GLY A 180 0.50 0.37 -1.19
CA GLY A 180 0.99 1.45 -2.06
C GLY A 180 1.65 0.98 -3.37
N VAL A 181 1.62 -0.32 -3.69
CA VAL A 181 2.37 -0.91 -4.81
C VAL A 181 1.59 -0.75 -6.12
N GLY A 182 2.20 -0.03 -7.08
CA GLY A 182 1.67 0.28 -8.39
C GLY A 182 2.78 0.46 -9.43
N LEU A 183 2.43 0.81 -10.68
CA LEU A 183 3.36 0.82 -11.83
C LEU A 183 4.66 1.59 -11.57
N HIS A 184 4.58 2.69 -10.82
CA HIS A 184 5.71 3.57 -10.55
C HIS A 184 6.38 3.27 -9.20
N SER A 185 5.59 2.98 -8.16
CA SER A 185 6.10 2.74 -6.80
C SER A 185 6.82 1.40 -6.66
N ILE A 186 6.49 0.37 -7.46
CA ILE A 186 7.23 -0.91 -7.44
C ILE A 186 8.73 -0.72 -7.72
N ALA A 187 9.09 0.23 -8.59
CA ALA A 187 10.48 0.58 -8.88
C ALA A 187 11.17 1.29 -7.68
N ALA A 188 10.41 2.07 -6.90
CA ALA A 188 10.89 2.70 -5.68
C ALA A 188 11.10 1.67 -4.56
N CYS A 189 10.19 0.71 -4.39
CA CYS A 189 10.36 -0.41 -3.46
C CYS A 189 11.63 -1.22 -3.78
N PHE A 190 11.85 -1.55 -5.06
CA PHE A 190 13.06 -2.25 -5.48
C PHE A 190 14.34 -1.40 -5.28
N ALA A 191 14.31 -0.12 -5.63
CA ALA A 191 15.45 0.79 -5.40
C ALA A 191 15.76 0.99 -3.89
N ALA A 192 14.76 0.86 -3.02
CA ALA A 192 14.90 0.85 -1.57
C ALA A 192 15.30 -0.53 -0.97
N GLY A 193 15.62 -1.52 -1.82
CA GLY A 193 16.14 -2.83 -1.40
C GLY A 193 15.11 -3.91 -1.10
N ALA A 194 13.85 -3.75 -1.52
CA ALA A 194 12.85 -4.83 -1.39
C ALA A 194 13.23 -6.05 -2.25
N ALA A 195 13.21 -7.24 -1.62
CA ALA A 195 13.35 -8.53 -2.30
C ALA A 195 12.08 -8.94 -3.08
N GLY A 196 10.96 -8.24 -2.83
CA GLY A 196 9.71 -8.44 -3.55
C GLY A 196 8.61 -7.46 -3.14
N ALA A 197 7.44 -7.61 -3.73
CA ALA A 197 6.29 -6.77 -3.43
C ALA A 197 4.95 -7.54 -3.52
N ILE A 198 4.00 -7.15 -2.67
CA ILE A 198 2.63 -7.66 -2.66
C ILE A 198 1.69 -6.63 -3.30
N VAL A 199 0.75 -7.11 -4.11
CA VAL A 199 -0.32 -6.34 -4.74
C VAL A 199 -1.67 -6.98 -4.38
N ASP A 200 -2.57 -6.19 -3.79
CA ASP A 200 -3.89 -6.61 -3.29
C ASP A 200 -5.02 -5.76 -3.91
N ALA A 201 -5.33 -4.59 -3.33
CA ALA A 201 -6.42 -3.70 -3.74
C ALA A 201 -6.35 -3.23 -5.22
N PRO A 202 -5.16 -2.99 -5.83
CA PRO A 202 -5.05 -2.67 -7.26
C PRO A 202 -5.61 -3.76 -8.20
N LEU A 203 -5.79 -5.00 -7.74
CA LEU A 203 -6.35 -6.11 -8.51
C LEU A 203 -7.89 -6.20 -8.41
N ALA A 204 -8.53 -5.42 -7.54
CA ALA A 204 -9.95 -5.56 -7.19
C ALA A 204 -10.93 -5.39 -8.36
N LEU A 205 -10.51 -4.77 -9.46
CA LEU A 205 -11.33 -4.55 -10.65
C LEU A 205 -10.92 -5.38 -11.88
N SER A 206 -9.90 -6.23 -11.73
CA SER A 206 -9.51 -7.22 -12.74
C SER A 206 -10.66 -8.15 -13.12
N ARG A 207 -10.56 -8.80 -14.28
CA ARG A 207 -11.54 -9.78 -14.78
C ARG A 207 -11.68 -10.98 -13.85
N GLU A 208 -10.63 -11.30 -13.10
CA GLU A 208 -10.57 -12.42 -12.16
C GLU A 208 -11.10 -12.09 -10.76
N SER A 209 -11.48 -10.83 -10.52
CA SER A 209 -12.07 -10.40 -9.25
C SER A 209 -13.47 -11.00 -9.05
N PRO A 210 -13.75 -11.67 -7.92
CA PRO A 210 -15.04 -12.29 -7.62
C PRO A 210 -16.09 -11.31 -7.05
N LEU A 211 -15.82 -10.01 -7.10
CA LEU A 211 -16.71 -8.99 -6.53
C LEU A 211 -18.00 -8.80 -7.36
N GLY A 212 -19.11 -8.58 -6.66
CA GLY A 212 -20.39 -8.21 -7.28
C GLY A 212 -20.35 -6.84 -7.96
N ASP A 213 -21.21 -6.62 -8.95
CA ASP A 213 -21.22 -5.41 -9.77
C ASP A 213 -21.47 -4.13 -8.97
N ASP A 214 -22.22 -4.19 -7.86
CA ASP A 214 -22.46 -3.05 -6.97
C ASP A 214 -21.18 -2.61 -6.22
N VAL A 215 -20.36 -3.58 -5.80
CA VAL A 215 -19.05 -3.33 -5.19
C VAL A 215 -18.08 -2.84 -6.25
N ARG A 216 -18.02 -3.49 -7.42
CA ARG A 216 -17.14 -3.08 -8.52
C ARG A 216 -17.47 -1.66 -9.01
N ALA A 217 -18.75 -1.29 -9.10
CA ALA A 217 -19.17 0.06 -9.49
C ALA A 217 -18.78 1.14 -8.46
N ALA A 218 -18.73 0.80 -7.17
CA ALA A 218 -18.21 1.70 -6.13
C ALA A 218 -16.69 1.83 -6.21
N LEU A 219 -15.96 0.72 -6.26
CA LEU A 219 -14.48 0.72 -6.33
C LEU A 219 -13.96 1.37 -7.63
N ALA A 220 -14.70 1.28 -8.74
CA ALA A 220 -14.36 1.92 -10.01
C ALA A 220 -14.36 3.46 -9.98
N ARG A 221 -14.87 4.06 -8.90
CA ARG A 221 -14.89 5.51 -8.67
C ARG A 221 -13.93 5.96 -7.57
N ALA A 222 -13.26 5.02 -6.91
CA ALA A 222 -12.41 5.30 -5.75
C ALA A 222 -11.16 6.08 -6.16
N ASP A 223 -10.85 7.16 -5.44
CA ASP A 223 -9.58 7.91 -5.56
C ASP A 223 -8.59 7.60 -4.43
N GLY A 224 -8.98 6.71 -3.50
CA GLY A 224 -8.18 6.28 -2.35
C GLY A 224 -8.47 7.07 -1.08
N SER A 225 -9.19 8.20 -1.17
CA SER A 225 -9.64 8.96 0.01
C SER A 225 -10.72 8.23 0.81
N GLU A 226 -11.42 7.28 0.19
CA GLU A 226 -12.40 6.40 0.84
C GLU A 226 -11.76 5.36 1.78
N ALA A 227 -10.46 5.07 1.62
CA ALA A 227 -9.74 4.15 2.48
C ALA A 227 -9.40 4.83 3.82
N VAL A 228 -10.33 4.77 4.77
CA VAL A 228 -10.22 5.43 6.09
C VAL A 228 -9.55 4.53 7.12
N CYS A 229 -8.81 5.14 8.06
CA CYS A 229 -8.27 4.45 9.23
C CYS A 229 -9.22 4.58 10.42
N LEU A 230 -9.34 3.54 11.22
CA LEU A 230 -10.12 3.45 12.46
C LEU A 230 -9.29 2.75 13.55
N GLY A 231 -9.56 3.00 14.84
CA GLY A 231 -8.89 2.30 15.95
C GLY A 231 -7.45 2.78 16.26
N GLU A 232 -7.04 3.94 15.74
CA GLU A 232 -5.71 4.54 16.02
C GLU A 232 -5.48 4.78 17.51
N ALA A 233 -6.43 5.40 18.21
CA ALA A 233 -6.36 5.66 19.65
C ALA A 233 -6.35 4.37 20.51
N LEU A 234 -6.80 3.23 19.97
CA LEU A 234 -6.71 1.92 20.62
C LEU A 234 -5.34 1.25 20.43
N ALA A 235 -4.44 1.86 19.64
CA ALA A 235 -3.22 1.26 19.10
C ALA A 235 -3.49 -0.08 18.38
N ARG A 236 -4.62 -0.13 17.67
CA ARG A 236 -5.04 -1.19 16.76
C ARG A 236 -5.61 -0.59 15.47
N PRO A 237 -4.80 0.20 14.73
CA PRO A 237 -5.27 0.86 13.53
C PRO A 237 -5.65 -0.16 12.45
N PHE A 238 -6.79 0.09 11.82
CA PHE A 238 -7.39 -0.74 10.78
C PHE A 238 -7.84 0.14 9.62
N ARG A 239 -7.37 -0.15 8.40
CA ARG A 239 -7.78 0.56 7.18
C ARG A 239 -8.86 -0.19 6.44
N VAL A 240 -9.93 0.54 6.12
CA VAL A 240 -11.16 0.04 5.50
C VAL A 240 -11.64 0.97 4.39
N PHE A 241 -12.17 0.41 3.31
CA PHE A 241 -12.90 1.18 2.30
C PHE A 241 -14.27 1.59 2.86
N GLY A 242 -14.45 2.89 3.13
CA GLY A 242 -15.70 3.46 3.62
C GLY A 242 -16.33 4.39 2.61
N ARG A 243 -17.56 4.07 2.18
CA ARG A 243 -18.34 4.94 1.30
C ARG A 243 -18.84 6.19 2.05
N ALA A 244 -19.12 7.28 1.34
CA ALA A 244 -19.81 8.41 1.95
C ALA A 244 -21.18 7.98 2.50
N GLY A 245 -21.42 8.22 3.79
CA GLY A 245 -22.67 7.83 4.47
C GLY A 245 -22.75 6.36 4.94
N ASP A 246 -21.71 5.55 4.68
CA ASP A 246 -21.63 4.14 5.09
C ASP A 246 -21.97 3.98 6.58
N ALA A 247 -22.97 3.13 6.88
CA ALA A 247 -23.44 2.91 8.24
C ALA A 247 -22.42 2.09 9.03
N THR A 248 -21.93 0.98 8.47
CA THR A 248 -21.00 0.07 9.14
C THR A 248 -19.69 0.78 9.52
N VAL A 249 -19.17 1.66 8.66
CA VAL A 249 -17.96 2.46 8.96
C VAL A 249 -18.23 3.56 10.00
N ARG A 250 -19.44 4.14 10.04
CA ARG A 250 -19.84 5.05 11.13
C ARG A 250 -19.99 4.32 12.47
N ASP A 251 -20.61 3.15 12.47
CA ASP A 251 -20.81 2.34 13.67
C ASP A 251 -19.47 1.85 14.24
N LEU A 252 -18.54 1.41 13.39
CA LEU A 252 -17.18 1.05 13.82
C LEU A 252 -16.39 2.25 14.35
N ARG A 253 -16.58 3.46 13.80
CA ARG A 253 -15.97 4.68 14.36
C ARG A 253 -16.54 5.00 15.75
N ALA A 254 -17.86 5.00 15.89
CA ALA A 254 -18.52 5.24 17.18
C ALA A 254 -18.15 4.18 18.22
N LEU A 255 -18.00 2.91 17.81
CA LEU A 255 -17.49 1.84 18.65
C LEU A 255 -16.05 2.11 19.11
N ALA A 256 -15.15 2.50 18.20
CA ALA A 256 -13.77 2.82 18.56
C ALA A 256 -13.70 3.97 19.58
N GLU A 257 -14.48 5.04 19.38
CA GLU A 257 -14.61 6.18 20.31
C GLU A 257 -15.27 5.81 21.65
N ALA A 258 -16.16 4.81 21.67
CA ALA A 258 -16.77 4.29 22.90
C ALA A 258 -15.78 3.40 23.69
N LEU A 259 -15.03 2.54 22.98
CA LEU A 259 -13.95 1.75 23.56
C LEU A 259 -12.84 2.65 24.09
N GLU A 260 -12.43 3.69 23.37
CA GLU A 260 -11.40 4.64 23.82
C GLU A 260 -11.73 5.25 25.19
N ARG A 261 -13.00 5.60 25.42
CA ARG A 261 -13.52 6.16 26.68
C ARG A 261 -13.92 5.12 27.74
N SER A 262 -13.92 3.83 27.40
CA SER A 262 -14.29 2.77 28.35
C SER A 262 -13.21 2.61 29.43
N PRO A 263 -13.58 2.44 30.72
CA PRO A 263 -12.64 2.19 31.81
C PRO A 263 -12.03 0.78 31.78
N ALA A 264 -12.46 -0.09 30.85
CA ALA A 264 -11.98 -1.46 30.75
C ALA A 264 -10.45 -1.54 30.44
N PRO A 265 -9.76 -2.60 30.89
CA PRO A 265 -8.35 -2.84 30.60
C PRO A 265 -8.01 -2.73 29.11
N VAL A 266 -6.84 -2.16 28.79
CA VAL A 266 -6.39 -1.93 27.40
C VAL A 266 -6.44 -3.20 26.55
N ALA A 267 -6.10 -4.36 27.12
CA ALA A 267 -6.14 -5.64 26.42
C ALA A 267 -7.58 -6.05 26.03
N GLU A 268 -8.54 -5.90 26.95
CA GLU A 268 -9.96 -6.20 26.70
C GLU A 268 -10.54 -5.30 25.61
N ARG A 269 -10.26 -3.99 25.70
CA ARG A 269 -10.71 -3.00 24.70
C ARG A 269 -10.18 -3.29 23.30
N ARG A 270 -8.91 -3.69 23.19
CA ARG A 270 -8.29 -4.12 21.93
C ARG A 270 -8.92 -5.43 21.42
N GLY A 271 -9.14 -6.41 22.30
CA GLY A 271 -9.79 -7.66 21.95
C GLY A 271 -11.22 -7.45 21.42
N GLN A 272 -12.02 -6.62 22.09
CA GLN A 272 -13.38 -6.29 21.64
C GLN A 272 -13.38 -5.58 20.29
N TRP A 273 -12.47 -4.61 20.07
CA TRP A 273 -12.31 -3.96 18.77
C TRP A 273 -11.97 -4.96 17.66
N GLU A 274 -11.02 -5.86 17.90
CA GLU A 274 -10.59 -6.87 16.92
C GLU A 274 -11.70 -7.88 16.58
N ILE A 275 -12.48 -8.31 17.58
CA ILE A 275 -13.67 -9.18 17.40
C ILE A 275 -14.72 -8.47 16.54
N GLU A 276 -15.05 -7.22 16.86
CA GLU A 276 -16.11 -6.48 16.18
C GLU A 276 -15.72 -6.03 14.75
N VAL A 277 -14.44 -5.73 14.50
CA VAL A 277 -13.92 -5.57 13.14
C VAL A 277 -14.06 -6.89 12.38
N ARG A 278 -13.56 -8.02 12.92
CA ARG A 278 -13.56 -9.32 12.24
C ARG A 278 -14.97 -9.78 11.85
N ARG A 279 -15.95 -9.60 12.74
CA ARG A 279 -17.38 -9.93 12.51
C ARG A 279 -18.02 -9.20 11.33
N ARG A 280 -17.46 -8.06 10.89
CA ARG A 280 -18.03 -7.23 9.81
C ARG A 280 -17.29 -7.39 8.47
N ILE A 281 -16.21 -8.17 8.40
CA ILE A 281 -15.44 -8.37 7.16
C ILE A 281 -16.30 -9.08 6.11
N GLY A 282 -16.33 -8.55 4.89
CA GLY A 282 -17.08 -9.15 3.79
C GLY A 282 -17.34 -8.20 2.62
N SER A 283 -17.98 -8.75 1.58
CA SER A 283 -18.29 -8.06 0.33
C SER A 283 -19.79 -7.84 0.08
N ARG A 284 -20.65 -8.21 1.03
CA ARG A 284 -22.12 -8.05 0.95
C ARG A 284 -22.57 -6.72 1.57
N HIS A 285 -23.84 -6.36 1.41
CA HIS A 285 -24.42 -5.21 2.13
C HIS A 285 -24.13 -5.30 3.64
N TYR A 286 -23.80 -4.15 4.24
CA TYR A 286 -23.36 -3.97 5.64
C TYR A 286 -21.99 -4.56 6.02
N ALA A 287 -21.26 -5.16 5.09
CA ALA A 287 -19.91 -5.65 5.35
C ALA A 287 -18.81 -4.62 4.98
N ILE A 288 -17.64 -4.74 5.60
CA ILE A 288 -16.46 -3.92 5.36
C ILE A 288 -15.39 -4.65 4.55
N LEU A 289 -14.75 -3.90 3.65
CA LEU A 289 -13.63 -4.36 2.82
C LEU A 289 -12.32 -3.71 3.30
N PRO A 290 -11.34 -4.49 3.82
CA PRO A 290 -10.03 -3.95 4.15
C PRO A 290 -9.20 -3.71 2.89
N LEU A 291 -9.36 -2.53 2.29
CA LEU A 291 -8.62 -2.08 1.11
C LEU A 291 -7.77 -0.86 1.47
N GLY A 292 -6.60 -0.76 0.84
CA GLY A 292 -5.68 0.36 1.02
C GLY A 292 -6.05 1.58 0.18
N GLN A 293 -5.27 2.65 0.33
CA GLN A 293 -5.37 3.86 -0.49
C GLN A 293 -4.99 3.60 -1.97
N ASP A 294 -4.22 2.53 -2.21
CA ASP A 294 -3.87 1.99 -3.53
C ASP A 294 -5.05 1.41 -4.33
N ILE A 295 -6.25 1.32 -3.74
CA ILE A 295 -7.49 1.11 -4.49
C ILE A 295 -7.69 2.13 -5.61
N ALA A 296 -7.15 3.35 -5.45
CA ALA A 296 -7.09 4.40 -6.46
C ALA A 296 -6.50 3.95 -7.81
N PHE A 297 -5.64 2.93 -7.80
CA PHE A 297 -5.00 2.41 -9.01
C PHE A 297 -5.87 1.40 -9.75
N ALA A 298 -6.82 0.74 -9.08
CA ALA A 298 -7.54 -0.42 -9.62
C ALA A 298 -8.30 -0.12 -10.91
N ALA A 299 -8.99 1.02 -10.98
CA ALA A 299 -9.78 1.40 -12.16
C ALA A 299 -8.90 1.68 -13.38
N SER A 300 -7.80 2.43 -13.17
CA SER A 300 -6.86 2.78 -14.25
C SER A 300 -6.04 1.59 -14.72
N LEU A 301 -5.72 0.65 -13.82
CA LEU A 301 -5.04 -0.60 -14.14
C LEU A 301 -5.96 -1.55 -14.91
N ALA A 302 -7.14 -1.88 -14.38
CA ALA A 302 -8.08 -2.79 -15.05
C ALA A 302 -8.54 -2.27 -16.42
N GLY A 303 -8.65 -0.95 -16.61
CA GLY A 303 -8.98 -0.35 -17.91
C GLY A 303 -7.88 -0.51 -18.99
N ARG A 304 -6.60 -0.62 -18.60
CA ARG A 304 -5.46 -0.80 -19.52
C ARG A 304 -5.01 -2.26 -19.63
N TYR A 305 -5.12 -3.00 -18.53
CA TYR A 305 -4.65 -4.36 -18.32
C TYR A 305 -5.77 -5.15 -17.64
N PRO A 306 -6.74 -5.70 -18.40
CA PRO A 306 -7.98 -6.24 -17.81
C PRO A 306 -7.83 -7.50 -16.96
N THR A 307 -6.68 -8.17 -16.99
CA THR A 307 -6.42 -9.43 -16.27
C THR A 307 -5.35 -9.24 -15.20
N VAL A 308 -5.40 -10.03 -14.12
CA VAL A 308 -4.36 -10.05 -13.08
C VAL A 308 -2.98 -10.25 -13.68
N ALA A 309 -2.79 -11.26 -14.54
CA ALA A 309 -1.53 -11.50 -15.22
C ALA A 309 -1.06 -10.29 -16.07
N GLY A 310 -1.98 -9.56 -16.69
CA GLY A 310 -1.68 -8.33 -17.44
C GLY A 310 -1.21 -7.19 -16.54
N ILE A 311 -1.83 -7.00 -15.37
CA ILE A 311 -1.44 -5.99 -14.38
C ILE A 311 -0.04 -6.29 -13.84
N LEU A 312 0.22 -7.55 -13.48
CA LEU A 312 1.52 -7.97 -12.94
C LEU A 312 2.64 -7.89 -14.00
N TYR A 313 2.36 -8.28 -15.24
CA TYR A 313 3.28 -8.08 -16.37
C TYR A 313 3.60 -6.59 -16.59
N ALA A 314 2.60 -5.71 -16.48
CA ALA A 314 2.81 -4.27 -16.57
C ALA A 314 3.69 -3.75 -15.42
N LEU A 315 3.45 -4.18 -14.18
CA LEU A 315 4.28 -3.86 -13.02
C LEU A 315 5.74 -4.28 -13.22
N ARG A 316 6.00 -5.52 -13.64
CA ARG A 316 7.36 -6.01 -13.94
C ARG A 316 8.03 -5.24 -15.08
N THR A 317 7.27 -4.89 -16.12
CA THR A 317 7.76 -4.07 -17.24
C THR A 317 8.15 -2.67 -16.79
N TRP A 318 7.30 -2.01 -16.00
CA TRP A 318 7.54 -0.65 -15.51
C TRP A 318 8.64 -0.59 -14.45
N LEU A 319 8.78 -1.60 -13.59
CA LEU A 319 9.95 -1.77 -12.70
C LEU A 319 11.26 -1.68 -13.51
N GLY A 320 11.39 -2.53 -14.53
CA GLY A 320 12.58 -2.55 -15.39
C GLY A 320 12.74 -1.28 -16.23
N ALA A 321 11.66 -0.58 -16.59
CA ALA A 321 11.71 0.69 -17.31
C ALA A 321 12.18 1.84 -16.43
N HIS A 322 11.59 2.02 -15.24
CA HIS A 322 11.92 3.11 -14.32
C HIS A 322 13.37 3.06 -13.85
N VAL A 323 13.90 1.89 -13.50
CA VAL A 323 15.31 1.74 -13.12
C VAL A 323 16.25 2.16 -14.26
N ARG A 324 15.95 1.79 -15.51
CA ARG A 324 16.73 2.22 -16.69
C ARG A 324 16.59 3.72 -16.96
N ILE A 325 15.39 4.28 -16.79
CA ILE A 325 15.15 5.72 -16.96
C ILE A 325 15.92 6.52 -15.90
N ALA A 326 15.88 6.09 -14.64
CA ALA A 326 16.59 6.73 -13.54
C ALA A 326 18.11 6.71 -13.76
N LYS A 327 18.67 5.56 -14.18
CA LYS A 327 20.10 5.42 -14.52
C LYS A 327 20.52 6.24 -15.75
N ARG A 328 19.63 6.49 -16.72
CA ARG A 328 19.96 7.25 -17.94
C ARG A 328 19.79 8.77 -17.75
N LEU A 329 18.80 9.19 -16.98
CA LEU A 329 18.50 10.61 -16.79
C LEU A 329 19.22 11.22 -15.58
N GLU A 330 19.72 10.37 -14.68
CA GLU A 330 20.40 10.73 -13.44
C GLU A 330 19.77 11.95 -12.75
N PRO A 331 18.45 11.91 -12.45
CA PRO A 331 17.68 13.12 -12.15
C PRO A 331 18.15 13.86 -10.89
N LEU A 332 18.89 13.17 -10.01
CA LEU A 332 19.46 13.69 -8.77
C LEU A 332 20.96 14.02 -8.85
N ALA A 333 21.62 13.80 -9.99
CA ALA A 333 23.05 14.06 -10.15
C ALA A 333 23.40 15.55 -10.10
N GLU A 334 24.70 15.82 -9.93
CA GLU A 334 25.26 17.16 -10.02
C GLU A 334 24.98 17.79 -11.40
N GLY A 335 24.54 19.05 -11.39
CA GLY A 335 24.25 19.78 -12.62
C GLY A 335 23.09 19.21 -13.44
N SER A 336 22.20 18.38 -12.87
CA SER A 336 21.00 17.88 -13.57
C SER A 336 20.11 19.03 -14.08
N PRO A 337 19.18 18.80 -15.04
CA PRO A 337 18.34 19.86 -15.59
C PRO A 337 17.60 20.69 -14.53
N LEU A 338 17.15 20.06 -13.44
CA LEU A 338 16.48 20.75 -12.34
C LEU A 338 17.47 21.53 -11.46
N ALA A 339 18.68 21.00 -11.23
CA ALA A 339 19.75 21.71 -10.53
C ALA A 339 20.15 23.00 -11.28
N ARG A 340 20.33 22.91 -12.61
CA ARG A 340 20.58 24.07 -13.48
C ARG A 340 19.44 25.07 -13.48
N ALA A 341 18.19 24.60 -13.46
CA ALA A 341 17.01 25.47 -13.34
C ALA A 341 16.95 26.20 -11.99
N HIS A 342 17.35 25.55 -10.89
CA HIS A 342 17.48 26.16 -9.56
C HIS A 342 18.76 27.00 -9.38
N GLY A 343 19.79 26.82 -10.20
CA GLY A 343 21.10 27.45 -10.00
C GLY A 343 21.91 26.84 -8.85
N THR A 344 21.67 25.56 -8.57
CA THR A 344 22.29 24.81 -7.47
C THR A 344 23.14 23.67 -8.03
N ARG A 345 24.03 23.12 -7.20
CA ARG A 345 24.86 21.96 -7.56
C ARG A 345 24.00 20.71 -7.74
N PHE A 346 23.09 20.49 -6.81
CA PHE A 346 22.17 19.37 -6.78
C PHE A 346 20.71 19.84 -6.88
N PRO A 347 19.79 19.02 -7.42
CA PRO A 347 18.36 19.33 -7.53
C PRO A 347 17.60 19.11 -6.21
N ILE A 348 18.31 19.22 -5.08
CA ILE A 348 17.78 19.04 -3.73
C ILE A 348 17.23 20.38 -3.26
N VAL A 349 16.03 20.36 -2.65
CA VAL A 349 15.40 21.54 -2.06
C VAL A 349 15.12 21.26 -0.60
N GLN A 350 15.71 22.04 0.30
CA GLN A 350 15.37 21.99 1.72
C GLN A 350 14.02 22.70 1.92
N GLY A 351 13.05 22.00 2.51
CA GLY A 351 11.71 22.54 2.75
C GLY A 351 11.68 23.47 3.97
N PRO A 352 10.96 24.60 3.94
CA PRO A 352 10.96 25.59 5.02
C PRO A 352 10.38 25.00 6.31
N MET A 353 11.08 25.22 7.44
CA MET A 353 10.75 24.72 8.76
C MET A 353 10.82 25.85 9.80
N THR A 354 9.69 26.22 10.39
CA THR A 354 9.61 27.22 11.46
C THR A 354 10.42 26.79 12.69
N ARG A 355 11.21 27.70 13.29
CA ARG A 355 12.18 27.45 14.39
C ARG A 355 13.35 26.53 14.02
N VAL A 356 13.67 26.39 12.74
CA VAL A 356 14.84 25.62 12.26
C VAL A 356 15.49 26.33 11.07
N SER A 357 14.73 26.58 10.00
CA SER A 357 15.21 27.31 8.81
C SER A 357 14.79 28.78 8.80
N ASP A 358 14.59 29.37 9.96
CA ASP A 358 14.44 30.81 10.19
C ASP A 358 15.76 31.46 10.66
N THR A 359 16.90 30.85 10.26
CA THR A 359 18.26 31.35 10.50
C THR A 359 19.04 31.48 9.19
N PRO A 360 19.69 32.63 8.90
CA PRO A 360 20.54 32.81 7.72
C PRO A 360 21.69 31.80 7.59
N GLU A 361 22.27 31.40 8.71
CA GLU A 361 23.44 30.52 8.80
C GLU A 361 23.08 29.11 8.31
N PHE A 362 21.91 28.59 8.71
CA PHE A 362 21.42 27.31 8.23
C PHE A 362 21.18 27.34 6.72
N ALA A 363 20.58 28.41 6.19
CA ALA A 363 20.40 28.59 4.76
C ALA A 363 21.75 28.62 4.00
N ALA A 364 22.77 29.30 4.55
CA ALA A 364 24.11 29.34 3.98
C ALA A 364 24.75 27.94 3.91
N ARG A 365 24.68 27.15 4.98
CA ARG A 365 25.22 25.77 5.01
C ARG A 365 24.54 24.85 4.00
N ILE A 366 23.23 24.97 3.81
CA ILE A 366 22.47 24.22 2.78
C ILE A 366 22.91 24.62 1.35
N ALA A 367 23.13 25.91 1.11
CA ALA A 367 23.59 26.41 -0.19
C ALA A 367 25.06 26.04 -0.48
N GLU A 368 25.92 25.97 0.54
CA GLU A 368 27.29 25.46 0.46
C GLU A 368 27.35 23.96 0.16
N ALA A 369 26.46 23.17 0.77
CA ALA A 369 26.25 21.77 0.40
C ALA A 369 25.66 21.61 -1.03
N GLY A 370 25.28 22.71 -1.68
CA GLY A 370 24.87 22.74 -3.08
C GLY A 370 23.39 22.47 -3.32
N ALA A 371 22.55 22.53 -2.30
CA ALA A 371 21.09 22.43 -2.39
C ALA A 371 20.43 23.82 -2.38
N LEU A 372 19.13 23.89 -2.65
CA LEU A 372 18.33 25.13 -2.58
C LEU A 372 17.74 25.30 -1.17
N PRO A 373 18.20 26.27 -0.35
CA PRO A 373 17.59 26.55 0.95
C PRO A 373 16.24 27.24 0.82
N PHE A 374 15.35 27.03 1.79
CA PHE A 374 14.16 27.85 1.99
C PHE A 374 14.10 28.38 3.43
N VAL A 375 14.08 29.71 3.58
CA VAL A 375 13.88 30.34 4.88
C VAL A 375 12.40 30.39 5.26
N ALA A 376 12.08 30.02 6.51
CA ALA A 376 10.71 29.99 7.00
C ALA A 376 10.29 31.38 7.54
N LEU A 377 9.37 32.07 6.87
CA LEU A 377 8.87 33.37 7.35
C LEU A 377 7.88 33.22 8.52
N ALA A 378 7.25 32.05 8.64
CA ALA A 378 6.28 31.74 9.70
C ALA A 378 5.23 32.85 9.88
N LEU A 379 5.16 33.45 11.07
CA LEU A 379 4.29 34.59 11.41
C LEU A 379 5.05 35.94 11.48
N LYS A 380 6.33 35.97 11.09
CA LYS A 380 7.18 37.18 11.20
C LYS A 380 6.65 38.32 10.34
N ARG A 381 6.85 39.54 10.87
CA ARG A 381 6.46 40.85 10.32
C ARG A 381 7.56 41.88 10.57
N GLY A 382 7.41 43.07 10.00
CA GLY A 382 8.16 44.27 10.38
C GLY A 382 9.67 44.07 10.41
N SER A 383 10.28 44.46 11.54
CA SER A 383 11.72 44.31 11.77
C SER A 383 12.17 42.86 11.73
N GLU A 384 11.51 41.92 12.43
CA GLU A 384 11.90 40.51 12.43
C GLU A 384 11.95 39.88 11.03
N LEU A 385 11.00 40.27 10.18
CA LEU A 385 10.94 39.84 8.78
C LEU A 385 12.08 40.48 7.98
N GLY A 386 12.31 41.79 8.17
CA GLY A 386 13.41 42.52 7.55
C GLY A 386 14.78 41.96 7.89
N GLU A 387 15.06 41.74 9.18
CA GLU A 387 16.27 41.15 9.72
C GLU A 387 16.55 39.77 9.14
N LEU A 388 15.55 38.88 9.14
CA LEU A 388 15.69 37.54 8.55
C LEU A 388 16.03 37.62 7.05
N LEU A 389 15.31 38.44 6.28
CA LEU A 389 15.55 38.57 4.84
C LEU A 389 16.91 39.20 4.54
N GLN A 390 17.29 40.27 5.25
CA GLN A 390 18.58 40.95 5.09
C GLN A 390 19.75 40.05 5.50
N GLY A 391 19.68 39.38 6.65
CA GLY A 391 20.68 38.41 7.09
C GLY A 391 20.84 37.26 6.10
N THR A 392 19.73 36.73 5.58
CA THR A 392 19.74 35.68 4.53
C THR A 392 20.43 36.16 3.26
N ILE A 393 20.17 37.40 2.83
CA ILE A 393 20.77 38.02 1.65
C ILE A 393 22.27 38.31 1.84
N ALA A 394 22.70 38.66 3.05
CA ALA A 394 24.09 38.86 3.42
C ALA A 394 24.85 37.53 3.44
N ALA A 395 24.32 36.51 4.11
CA ALA A 395 24.95 35.19 4.25
C ALA A 395 25.05 34.42 2.92
N LEU A 396 24.08 34.57 2.02
CA LEU A 396 24.05 33.84 0.73
C LEU A 396 24.67 34.59 -0.44
N GLY A 397 24.77 35.92 -0.39
CA GLY A 397 25.23 36.72 -1.52
C GLY A 397 24.39 36.47 -2.79
N SER A 398 25.03 36.06 -3.87
CA SER A 398 24.37 35.77 -5.16
C SER A 398 23.74 34.37 -5.27
N LYS A 399 23.89 33.50 -4.25
CA LYS A 399 23.33 32.13 -4.26
C LYS A 399 21.78 32.16 -4.23
N PRO A 400 21.10 31.24 -4.92
CA PRO A 400 19.63 31.17 -4.96
C PRO A 400 19.05 30.67 -3.63
N TRP A 401 17.84 31.13 -3.28
CA TRP A 401 17.12 30.71 -2.08
C TRP A 401 15.61 30.96 -2.18
N GLY A 402 14.82 30.22 -1.40
CA GLY A 402 13.37 30.37 -1.35
C GLY A 402 12.85 30.93 -0.02
N ALA A 403 11.61 31.42 -0.03
CA ALA A 403 10.89 31.86 1.16
C ALA A 403 9.65 30.99 1.36
N GLY A 404 9.50 30.43 2.56
CA GLY A 404 8.35 29.65 2.99
C GLY A 404 7.30 30.52 3.65
N ILE A 405 6.12 30.61 3.04
CA ILE A 405 4.96 31.33 3.58
C ILE A 405 3.90 30.30 3.96
N LEU A 406 3.36 30.38 5.19
CA LEU A 406 2.28 29.50 5.61
C LEU A 406 0.99 29.95 4.92
N GLY A 407 0.30 29.03 4.22
CA GLY A 407 -0.93 29.33 3.48
C GLY A 407 -2.13 29.70 4.36
N PHE A 408 -1.98 29.60 5.67
CA PHE A 408 -3.00 29.93 6.67
C PHE A 408 -2.68 31.17 7.51
N VAL A 409 -1.62 31.94 7.22
CA VAL A 409 -1.42 33.24 7.89
C VAL A 409 -2.55 34.21 7.52
N PRO A 410 -2.93 35.13 8.43
CA PRO A 410 -3.83 36.25 8.12
C PRO A 410 -3.44 36.99 6.84
N ALA A 411 -4.44 37.53 6.14
CA ALA A 411 -4.26 38.05 4.78
C ALA A 411 -3.29 39.23 4.69
N ASP A 412 -3.24 40.04 5.74
CA ASP A 412 -2.34 41.17 5.91
C ASP A 412 -0.90 40.73 6.23
N VAL A 413 -0.67 39.74 7.11
CA VAL A 413 0.65 39.08 7.28
C VAL A 413 1.17 38.63 5.91
N ARG A 414 0.31 37.96 5.13
CA ARG A 414 0.69 37.41 3.83
C ARG A 414 1.03 38.52 2.83
N ALA A 415 0.26 39.61 2.82
CA ALA A 415 0.52 40.75 1.94
C ALA A 415 1.86 41.42 2.27
N GLU A 416 2.14 41.62 3.56
CA GLU A 416 3.38 42.18 4.08
C GLU A 416 4.59 41.30 3.75
N GLN A 417 4.50 39.99 4.02
CA GLN A 417 5.55 39.00 3.67
C GLN A 417 5.81 38.95 2.16
N LEU A 418 4.76 38.96 1.32
CA LEU A 418 4.91 38.98 -0.13
C LEU A 418 5.52 40.29 -0.63
N ALA A 419 5.19 41.44 -0.03
CA ALA A 419 5.78 42.73 -0.36
C ALA A 419 7.28 42.76 -0.04
N ALA A 420 7.69 42.34 1.16
CA ALA A 420 9.10 42.27 1.55
C ALA A 420 9.90 41.33 0.62
N VAL A 421 9.37 40.15 0.32
CA VAL A 421 9.98 39.22 -0.65
C VAL A 421 10.06 39.82 -2.06
N ALA A 422 9.06 40.57 -2.50
CA ALA A 422 9.04 41.19 -3.83
C ALA A 422 10.09 42.31 -4.00
N VAL A 423 10.38 43.08 -2.95
CA VAL A 423 11.46 44.08 -2.95
C VAL A 423 12.80 43.41 -3.29
N HIS A 424 13.17 42.36 -2.54
CA HIS A 424 14.45 41.68 -2.74
C HIS A 424 14.52 40.86 -4.04
N ARG A 425 13.38 40.34 -4.52
CA ARG A 425 13.29 39.64 -5.82
C ARG A 425 13.56 40.54 -7.03
N ARG A 426 13.34 41.86 -6.92
CA ARG A 426 13.62 42.82 -8.01
C ARG A 426 15.07 43.29 -8.03
N ALA A 427 15.73 43.34 -6.88
CA ALA A 427 17.11 43.83 -6.74
C ALA A 427 18.18 42.85 -7.26
N ARG A 428 17.87 41.55 -7.39
CA ARG A 428 18.75 40.54 -7.99
C ARG A 428 17.93 39.69 -8.94
N ALA A 429 18.30 39.64 -10.23
CA ALA A 429 17.49 39.06 -11.31
C ALA A 429 17.26 37.53 -11.24
N HIS A 430 17.65 36.87 -10.14
CA HIS A 430 17.63 35.43 -10.00
C HIS A 430 17.00 34.99 -8.66
N ARG A 431 15.85 34.31 -8.79
CA ARG A 431 15.49 33.13 -7.97
C ARG A 431 15.21 33.31 -6.47
N CYS A 432 14.47 34.34 -6.05
CA CYS A 432 13.65 34.19 -4.85
C CYS A 432 12.34 33.47 -5.18
N ILE A 433 12.17 32.24 -4.70
CA ILE A 433 10.95 31.42 -4.91
C ILE A 433 10.09 31.45 -3.65
N ALA A 434 8.94 32.11 -3.71
CA ALA A 434 7.94 32.05 -2.65
C ALA A 434 7.12 30.76 -2.77
N ARG A 435 7.18 29.88 -1.76
CA ARG A 435 6.33 28.68 -1.68
C ARG A 435 5.28 28.86 -0.60
N ILE A 436 4.01 28.85 -1.01
CA ILE A 436 2.87 28.79 -0.09
C ILE A 436 2.71 27.33 0.36
N VAL A 437 2.71 27.10 1.68
CA VAL A 437 2.45 25.78 2.27
C VAL A 437 0.98 25.70 2.68
N PRO A 438 0.09 25.05 1.91
CA PRO A 438 -1.34 25.00 2.22
C PRO A 438 -1.61 24.19 3.49
N ARG A 439 -2.66 24.54 4.23
CA ARG A 439 -3.23 23.69 5.28
C ARG A 439 -4.01 22.55 4.63
N ALA A 440 -4.00 21.36 5.23
CA ALA A 440 -4.82 20.26 4.78
C ALA A 440 -6.33 20.61 4.87
N ARG A 441 -7.08 20.20 3.84
CA ARG A 441 -8.52 20.47 3.56
C ARG A 441 -8.87 21.91 3.13
N GLY A 442 -9.29 22.06 1.87
CA GLY A 442 -10.42 22.93 1.53
C GLY A 442 -10.25 24.05 0.49
N GLN A 443 -9.03 24.49 0.14
CA GLN A 443 -8.86 25.67 -0.74
C GLN A 443 -8.02 25.39 -2.00
N LYS A 444 -8.61 25.66 -3.18
CA LYS A 444 -7.89 25.79 -4.46
C LYS A 444 -7.36 27.22 -4.58
N ILE A 445 -6.03 27.40 -4.55
CA ILE A 445 -5.39 28.72 -4.71
C ILE A 445 -4.81 28.82 -6.13
N ARG A 446 -5.22 29.85 -6.87
CA ARG A 446 -4.77 30.12 -8.25
C ARG A 446 -3.79 31.27 -8.27
N LEU A 447 -2.52 31.01 -8.57
CA LEU A 447 -1.52 32.06 -8.78
C LEU A 447 -1.61 32.59 -10.21
N ARG A 448 -1.80 33.92 -10.36
CA ARG A 448 -1.53 34.66 -11.60
C ARG A 448 -0.43 35.68 -11.32
N GLY A 449 0.59 35.71 -12.16
CA GLY A 449 1.58 36.79 -12.21
C GLY A 449 1.72 37.28 -13.66
N PRO A 450 1.93 38.58 -13.90
CA PRO A 450 2.15 39.09 -15.24
C PRO A 450 3.57 38.74 -15.73
N GLY A 451 3.71 38.40 -17.01
CA GLY A 451 5.01 38.47 -17.71
C GLY A 451 5.78 37.16 -17.99
N VAL A 452 5.25 35.97 -17.68
CA VAL A 452 5.92 34.69 -18.07
C VAL A 452 5.22 34.05 -19.27
N ARG A 453 5.75 34.26 -20.48
CA ARG A 453 5.47 33.38 -21.63
C ARG A 453 6.41 32.17 -21.53
N GLY A 454 5.88 31.02 -21.15
CA GLY A 454 6.68 29.82 -20.89
C GLY A 454 6.03 28.92 -19.85
N SER A 455 5.00 28.19 -20.26
CA SER A 455 4.22 27.30 -19.39
C SER A 455 4.94 25.96 -19.13
N CYS A 456 5.88 25.94 -18.18
CA CYS A 456 6.29 24.68 -17.55
C CYS A 456 5.24 24.25 -16.50
N TRP A 457 4.16 23.62 -16.99
CA TRP A 457 3.22 22.88 -16.14
C TRP A 457 3.59 21.38 -16.19
N ALA A 458 4.00 20.84 -15.05
CA ALA A 458 4.00 19.41 -14.79
C ALA A 458 2.91 19.11 -13.76
N ALA A 459 1.66 19.00 -14.23
CA ALA A 459 0.53 18.56 -13.43
C ALA A 459 -0.32 17.59 -14.26
N LEU A 460 -0.36 16.34 -13.82
CA LEU A 460 -1.30 15.33 -14.31
C LEU A 460 -2.67 15.60 -13.68
N GLU A 461 -3.63 16.08 -14.47
CA GLU A 461 -5.06 15.97 -14.13
C GLU A 461 -5.78 15.22 -15.26
N HIS A 462 -6.21 13.99 -14.98
CA HIS A 462 -7.15 13.26 -15.83
C HIS A 462 -8.56 13.78 -15.55
N GLY A 463 -9.15 14.50 -16.51
CA GLY A 463 -10.56 14.92 -16.48
C GLY A 463 -11.28 14.48 -17.76
N VAL A 464 -12.20 13.53 -17.64
CA VAL A 464 -13.00 13.03 -18.77
C VAL A 464 -14.03 14.09 -19.18
N VAL A 465 -14.00 14.52 -20.45
CA VAL A 465 -15.07 15.32 -21.08
C VAL A 465 -15.43 14.69 -22.41
N GLY A 466 -16.69 14.24 -22.55
CA GLY A 466 -17.24 13.71 -23.79
C GLY A 466 -17.49 14.80 -24.84
N PRO A 467 -17.60 14.44 -26.13
CA PRO A 467 -17.41 15.40 -27.22
C PRO A 467 -18.64 16.27 -27.49
N ARG A 468 -18.39 17.57 -27.73
CA ARG A 468 -19.18 18.41 -28.63
C ARG A 468 -18.28 18.87 -29.77
N GLY A 469 -18.83 18.86 -31.00
CA GLY A 469 -18.01 18.82 -32.21
C GLY A 469 -17.41 20.15 -32.66
N GLY A 470 -16.28 20.03 -33.36
CA GLY A 470 -15.63 21.10 -34.13
C GLY A 470 -14.52 20.50 -35.01
N ARG A 471 -14.65 20.63 -36.34
CA ARG A 471 -13.57 20.40 -37.33
C ARG A 471 -12.67 21.65 -37.35
N ALA A 472 -11.37 21.69 -37.67
CA ALA A 472 -10.29 20.79 -38.12
C ALA A 472 -8.94 21.49 -37.72
N PRO A 473 -7.72 21.20 -38.25
CA PRO A 473 -7.24 20.10 -39.10
C PRO A 473 -5.93 19.41 -38.62
N GLY A 474 -5.57 18.30 -39.29
CA GLY A 474 -4.17 17.88 -39.51
C GLY A 474 -3.32 17.42 -38.31
N VAL A 475 -3.38 16.11 -37.99
CA VAL A 475 -2.37 15.44 -37.12
C VAL A 475 -1.59 14.44 -37.96
N VAL A 476 -0.26 14.48 -37.89
CA VAL A 476 0.65 13.54 -38.54
C VAL A 476 0.77 12.26 -37.70
N ASP A 477 0.57 11.11 -38.35
CA ASP A 477 0.67 9.76 -37.79
C ASP A 477 2.13 9.25 -37.86
N PRO A 478 2.84 9.05 -36.73
CA PRO A 478 4.17 8.47 -36.74
C PRO A 478 4.09 6.94 -36.85
N ARG A 479 3.89 6.47 -38.09
CA ARG A 479 4.10 5.04 -38.43
C ARG A 479 5.58 4.67 -38.34
N GLU A 480 5.81 3.37 -38.23
CA GLU A 480 7.12 2.72 -38.19
C GLU A 480 8.11 3.26 -39.25
N PRO A 481 9.40 3.44 -38.92
CA PRO A 481 10.44 3.40 -39.92
C PRO A 481 10.62 1.93 -40.36
N ARG A 482 10.08 1.61 -41.54
CA ARG A 482 10.57 0.46 -42.30
C ARG A 482 11.89 0.85 -42.94
N ASP A 483 12.98 0.20 -42.55
CA ASP A 483 14.12 0.03 -43.43
C ASP A 483 14.71 -1.37 -43.32
N GLY A 484 15.15 -1.89 -44.46
CA GLY A 484 15.45 -3.31 -44.64
C GLY A 484 16.87 -3.69 -44.23
N GLY A 485 17.00 -4.53 -43.21
CA GLY A 485 18.23 -5.24 -42.88
C GLY A 485 17.95 -6.70 -42.58
N ARG A 486 18.23 -7.62 -43.52
CA ARG A 486 18.18 -9.07 -43.25
C ARG A 486 19.39 -9.46 -42.39
N LEU A 487 19.18 -10.29 -41.37
CA LEU A 487 19.97 -11.48 -40.96
C LEU A 487 19.38 -12.07 -39.64
N PRO A 488 19.71 -13.31 -39.23
CA PRO A 488 18.67 -14.25 -38.81
C PRO A 488 18.42 -14.37 -37.30
N CYS A 489 17.22 -14.85 -36.97
CA CYS A 489 16.81 -15.27 -35.63
C CYS A 489 17.50 -16.59 -35.19
N PRO A 490 18.18 -16.63 -34.03
CA PRO A 490 18.75 -17.86 -33.48
C PRO A 490 17.89 -18.44 -32.34
N LEU A 491 16.66 -18.88 -32.64
CA LEU A 491 15.92 -19.79 -31.75
C LEU A 491 16.33 -21.25 -32.02
N ARG A 492 17.53 -21.65 -31.55
CA ARG A 492 17.87 -23.08 -31.40
C ARG A 492 17.77 -23.50 -29.95
N ARG A 493 16.72 -24.28 -29.65
CA ARG A 493 16.67 -25.14 -28.46
C ARG A 493 17.91 -26.04 -28.44
N ARG A 494 18.66 -26.05 -27.33
CA ARG A 494 19.51 -27.19 -27.00
C ARG A 494 18.61 -28.23 -26.34
N ASN A 495 18.47 -29.41 -26.97
CA ASN A 495 18.13 -30.63 -26.26
C ASN A 495 19.20 -31.67 -26.59
N SER A 496 19.62 -32.43 -25.58
CA SER A 496 20.75 -33.35 -25.64
C SER A 496 20.44 -34.61 -26.45
N ARG A 497 21.46 -35.17 -27.10
CA ARG A 497 21.38 -36.46 -27.80
C ARG A 497 21.30 -37.62 -26.81
N ARG A 498 20.34 -38.52 -27.01
CA ARG A 498 20.50 -39.99 -26.93
C ARG A 498 19.72 -40.62 -28.09
N ALA A 499 20.02 -41.87 -28.43
CA ALA A 499 19.87 -42.41 -29.78
C ALA A 499 19.08 -43.73 -29.85
N PHE A 500 18.85 -44.16 -31.11
CA PHE A 500 18.40 -45.49 -31.60
C PHE A 500 16.90 -45.85 -31.62
N GLY A 501 16.51 -46.45 -32.75
CA GLY A 501 15.21 -47.10 -33.04
C GLY A 501 14.06 -46.13 -33.33
N GLY A 502 13.21 -46.32 -34.35
CA GLY A 502 13.10 -47.37 -35.37
C GLY A 502 11.64 -47.48 -35.80
N ASP A 503 11.34 -47.35 -37.11
CA ASP A 503 10.00 -47.43 -37.73
C ASP A 503 8.94 -46.41 -37.22
N GLY A 504 7.89 -46.03 -37.94
CA GLY A 504 7.40 -46.41 -39.26
C GLY A 504 5.86 -46.27 -39.27
N GLY A 505 5.31 -45.13 -39.70
CA GLY A 505 3.86 -44.87 -39.57
C GLY A 505 3.34 -43.70 -40.40
N ARG A 506 2.29 -43.93 -41.19
CA ARG A 506 1.77 -43.03 -42.24
C ARG A 506 0.59 -42.15 -41.78
N VAL A 507 0.59 -40.90 -42.26
CA VAL A 507 -0.53 -40.14 -42.88
C VAL A 507 -1.81 -39.87 -42.07
N GLY A 508 -2.30 -38.61 -42.13
CA GLY A 508 -3.66 -38.24 -41.70
C GLY A 508 -3.96 -36.73 -41.74
N PHE A 509 -4.12 -36.14 -42.94
CA PHE A 509 -4.62 -34.77 -43.12
C PHE A 509 -6.16 -34.76 -43.21
N ALA A 510 -6.83 -33.79 -42.59
CA ALA A 510 -8.18 -33.37 -42.95
C ALA A 510 -8.43 -31.90 -42.60
N ALA A 511 -8.94 -31.12 -43.55
CA ALA A 511 -9.31 -29.72 -43.38
C ALA A 511 -10.62 -29.41 -44.11
N CYS A 512 -11.58 -28.78 -43.42
CA CYS A 512 -12.68 -27.95 -43.94
C CYS A 512 -13.56 -27.54 -42.74
N GLY A 513 -14.36 -26.47 -42.76
CA GLY A 513 -14.59 -25.46 -43.79
C GLY A 513 -15.66 -24.47 -43.28
N ALA A 514 -15.58 -23.20 -43.68
CA ALA A 514 -16.45 -22.13 -43.14
C ALA A 514 -17.86 -22.11 -43.77
N ARG A 515 -18.82 -21.45 -43.09
CA ARG A 515 -19.95 -20.77 -43.76
C ARG A 515 -20.56 -19.64 -42.91
N ARG A 516 -20.99 -18.56 -43.58
CA ARG A 516 -21.68 -17.37 -43.03
C ARG A 516 -23.07 -17.23 -43.67
N ALA A 517 -24.07 -16.72 -42.94
CA ALA A 517 -25.26 -15.97 -43.42
C ALA A 517 -26.28 -15.77 -42.27
N ARG A 518 -27.27 -14.85 -42.29
CA ARG A 518 -27.38 -13.41 -42.68
C ARG A 518 -28.82 -12.93 -42.36
N ARG A 519 -29.01 -11.72 -41.77
CA ARG A 519 -30.30 -10.97 -41.62
C ARG A 519 -31.37 -11.68 -40.73
N GLY A 520 -32.40 -11.03 -40.15
CA GLY A 520 -32.85 -9.63 -40.06
C GLY A 520 -34.08 -9.50 -39.09
N PRO A 521 -34.55 -8.30 -38.69
CA PRO A 521 -35.36 -8.12 -37.47
C PRO A 521 -36.87 -7.80 -37.69
N ARG A 522 -37.69 -7.92 -36.63
CA ARG A 522 -39.04 -7.28 -36.52
C ARG A 522 -39.34 -6.77 -35.10
N ARG A 523 -40.23 -5.77 -35.01
CA ARG A 523 -40.72 -5.06 -33.80
C ARG A 523 -42.09 -5.61 -33.36
N HIS A 524 -42.54 -5.32 -32.13
CA HIS A 524 -43.76 -4.53 -31.81
C HIS A 524 -43.97 -4.40 -30.28
N GLY A 525 -44.56 -3.28 -29.82
CA GLY A 525 -45.14 -3.11 -28.47
C GLY A 525 -46.57 -3.67 -28.39
N VAL A 526 -47.31 -3.66 -27.27
CA VAL A 526 -47.81 -2.49 -26.49
C VAL A 526 -48.45 -3.02 -25.17
N PRO A 527 -48.68 -2.20 -24.10
CA PRO A 527 -48.91 -2.69 -22.73
C PRO A 527 -50.36 -2.57 -22.21
N VAL A 528 -50.64 -3.06 -20.99
CA VAL A 528 -51.90 -2.81 -20.25
C VAL A 528 -51.64 -2.54 -18.75
N HIS A 529 -52.41 -1.60 -18.16
CA HIS A 529 -52.43 -1.23 -16.74
C HIS A 529 -53.30 -2.16 -15.86
N ALA A 530 -53.03 -2.20 -14.55
CA ALA A 530 -54.10 -2.12 -13.53
C ALA A 530 -53.57 -1.65 -12.15
N ARG A 531 -54.43 -1.00 -11.35
CA ARG A 531 -54.17 -0.57 -9.96
C ARG A 531 -54.94 -1.48 -8.98
N GLY A 532 -54.49 -1.59 -7.73
CA GLY A 532 -55.27 -2.17 -6.63
C GLY A 532 -54.73 -1.79 -5.25
N ARG A 533 -55.59 -1.45 -4.29
CA ARG A 533 -55.22 -1.01 -2.92
C ARG A 533 -55.70 -2.02 -1.86
N ARG A 534 -54.91 -2.13 -0.77
CA ARG A 534 -55.24 -2.40 0.66
C ARG A 534 -56.42 -3.34 1.04
N VAL A 535 -56.11 -4.39 1.84
CA VAL A 535 -56.72 -4.84 3.13
C VAL A 535 -56.12 -6.23 3.50
N GLY A 536 -55.94 -6.69 4.76
CA GLY A 536 -55.95 -5.96 6.05
C GLY A 536 -56.57 -6.69 7.26
N CYS A 537 -55.94 -7.72 7.85
CA CYS A 537 -56.43 -8.39 9.09
C CYS A 537 -55.33 -9.02 10.00
N ASP A 538 -55.24 -8.48 11.22
CA ASP A 538 -55.19 -9.09 12.56
C ASP A 538 -54.56 -10.49 12.92
N ARG A 539 -53.58 -10.40 13.86
CA ARG A 539 -53.54 -10.99 15.24
C ARG A 539 -52.95 -12.38 15.54
N PRO A 540 -52.54 -12.63 16.83
CA PRO A 540 -51.30 -13.37 17.14
C PRO A 540 -51.50 -14.60 18.04
N TRP A 541 -50.39 -15.21 18.47
CA TRP A 541 -50.36 -16.18 19.58
C TRP A 541 -49.46 -15.72 20.73
N LEU A 542 -49.92 -16.01 21.95
CA LEU A 542 -49.30 -15.75 23.24
C LEU A 542 -49.43 -17.02 24.08
N SER A 543 -48.38 -17.45 24.77
CA SER A 543 -48.50 -18.28 25.96
C SER A 543 -47.47 -17.84 27.01
N ARG A 544 -47.92 -17.78 28.26
CA ARG A 544 -47.22 -17.19 29.42
C ARG A 544 -46.82 -18.26 30.44
N ARG A 545 -46.07 -17.81 31.45
CA ARG A 545 -45.92 -18.31 32.85
C ARG A 545 -44.63 -19.12 33.08
N SER A 546 -43.90 -18.93 34.19
CA SER A 546 -44.12 -18.04 35.36
C SER A 546 -42.87 -17.92 36.26
N ASN A 547 -42.77 -16.79 36.98
CA ASN A 547 -42.31 -16.59 38.39
C ASN A 547 -41.01 -17.27 38.92
N SER A 548 -40.28 -16.73 39.90
CA SER A 548 -40.23 -15.38 40.52
C SER A 548 -39.03 -15.27 41.48
N VAL A 549 -38.50 -14.06 41.62
CA VAL A 549 -37.51 -13.54 42.59
C VAL A 549 -37.52 -14.17 44.00
N ARG A 550 -36.32 -14.36 44.59
CA ARG A 550 -35.99 -14.07 46.01
C ARG A 550 -34.52 -13.64 46.16
N GLU A 551 -34.29 -12.65 47.03
CA GLU A 551 -32.96 -12.14 47.41
C GLU A 551 -32.60 -12.47 48.88
N HIS A 552 -31.34 -12.19 49.23
CA HIS A 552 -30.75 -12.00 50.57
C HIS A 552 -30.37 -13.23 51.42
N GLY A 553 -29.15 -13.20 51.99
CA GLY A 553 -28.73 -14.07 53.10
C GLY A 553 -27.24 -14.47 53.10
N ALA A 554 -26.36 -13.61 53.62
CA ALA A 554 -25.02 -13.99 54.14
C ALA A 554 -25.05 -13.86 55.69
N PRO A 555 -23.98 -14.11 56.50
CA PRO A 555 -22.61 -14.57 56.20
C PRO A 555 -22.05 -15.64 57.21
N ARG A 556 -20.71 -15.83 57.25
CA ARG A 556 -19.80 -16.38 58.31
C ARG A 556 -19.06 -17.70 57.96
N VAL A 557 -17.85 -18.02 58.48
CA VAL A 557 -16.63 -17.25 58.89
C VAL A 557 -15.48 -18.26 59.18
N GLY A 558 -14.22 -17.86 59.00
CA GLY A 558 -12.99 -18.56 59.45
C GLY A 558 -11.94 -18.65 58.33
N GLY A 559 -10.67 -18.21 58.44
CA GLY A 559 -9.79 -17.91 59.59
C GLY A 559 -8.70 -18.99 59.68
N ARG A 560 -7.38 -18.73 59.80
CA ARG A 560 -6.57 -17.51 60.05
C ARG A 560 -5.11 -17.69 59.49
N PRO A 561 -4.14 -16.76 59.67
CA PRO A 561 -2.99 -16.57 58.76
C PRO A 561 -1.60 -16.88 59.39
N CYS A 562 -0.51 -16.54 58.67
CA CYS A 562 0.78 -16.15 59.25
C CYS A 562 1.51 -15.10 58.39
N ASP A 563 1.96 -14.01 59.04
CA ASP A 563 2.91 -13.01 58.52
C ASP A 563 4.32 -13.26 59.10
N ALA A 564 5.37 -12.84 58.40
CA ALA A 564 6.68 -12.55 59.00
C ALA A 564 7.40 -11.42 58.25
N LEU A 565 8.11 -10.55 58.99
CA LEU A 565 8.70 -9.28 58.55
C LEU A 565 10.24 -9.27 58.63
N ARG A 566 10.85 -8.20 58.06
CA ARG A 566 12.23 -7.68 58.26
C ARG A 566 13.36 -8.35 57.47
N ALA A 567 14.47 -7.67 57.16
CA ALA A 567 14.77 -6.23 56.97
C ALA A 567 16.18 -6.05 56.33
N ASP A 568 16.44 -4.86 55.78
CA ASP A 568 17.72 -4.16 55.59
C ASP A 568 19.03 -4.91 55.23
N ALA A 569 19.63 -4.49 54.11
CA ALA A 569 21.05 -4.07 54.10
C ALA A 569 21.39 -3.15 52.91
N VAL A 570 21.61 -1.85 53.18
CA VAL A 570 22.24 -0.93 52.23
C VAL A 570 23.76 -1.06 52.31
N ARG A 571 24.47 -1.22 51.19
CA ARG A 571 25.86 -0.73 51.07
C ARG A 571 26.22 -0.28 49.65
N ARG A 572 27.06 0.75 49.60
CA ARG A 572 27.44 1.52 48.40
C ARG A 572 28.63 0.86 47.69
N GLY A 573 28.72 1.04 46.36
CA GLY A 573 29.90 0.68 45.57
C GLY A 573 29.90 1.40 44.22
N VAL A 574 30.64 2.51 44.12
CA VAL A 574 30.78 3.33 42.91
C VAL A 574 32.08 2.99 42.18
N SER A 575 32.18 3.38 40.91
CA SER A 575 33.38 3.54 40.06
C SER A 575 33.94 2.35 39.25
N ARG A 576 33.47 2.32 37.99
CA ARG A 576 34.20 2.29 36.70
C ARG A 576 35.17 1.13 36.30
N PRO A 577 35.20 0.79 34.99
CA PRO A 577 36.13 -0.18 34.39
C PRO A 577 37.45 0.51 33.96
N PRO A 578 38.51 -0.23 33.54
CA PRO A 578 38.61 -0.63 32.12
C PRO A 578 39.36 -1.95 31.82
N ARG A 579 38.85 -2.74 30.87
CA ARG A 579 39.55 -3.14 29.63
C ARG A 579 38.60 -3.87 28.68
#